data_AF-A0A7J9R998-F1
#
_entry.id   AF-A0A7J9R998-F1
#
_cell.length_a   1.000
_cell.length_b   1.000
_cell.length_c   1.000
_cell.angle_alpha   90.00
_cell.angle_beta   90.00
_cell.angle_gamma   90.00
#
_symmetry.space_group_name_H-M   'P 1'
#
loop_
_entity.id
_entity.type
_entity.pdbx_description
1 polymer ?
#
loop_
_entity_poly.entity_id
_entity_poly.type
_entity_poly.pdbx_seq_one_letter_code
_entity_poly.pdbx_strand_id
1 'polypeptide(L)' 'MIQCKICGTPLGKDPTTEELQNHWKKHHSWHWEKNQDKTPEEALIKKR' A
#
# COMPACT_ATOMS: atom_id res chain seq x y z
N MET A 1 10.15 9.92 -2.67
CA MET A 1 9.48 8.78 -3.34
C MET A 1 9.03 7.85 -2.25
N ILE A 2 7.72 7.60 -2.18
CA ILE A 2 7.16 6.63 -1.25
C ILE A 2 7.37 5.25 -1.87
N GLN A 3 7.81 4.30 -1.05
CA GLN A 3 7.96 2.90 -1.45
C GLN A 3 6.99 2.05 -0.65
N CYS A 4 6.44 1.02 -1.29
CA CYS A 4 5.65 0.01 -0.61
C CYS A 4 6.49 -0.69 0.45
N LYS A 5 6.01 -0.72 1.69
CA LYS A 5 6.72 -1.35 2.82
C LYS A 5 6.78 -2.87 2.73
N ILE A 6 5.95 -3.48 1.88
CA ILE A 6 5.85 -4.95 1.73
C ILE A 6 6.80 -5.45 0.64
N CYS A 7 6.84 -4.80 -0.52
CA CYS A 7 7.64 -5.24 -1.68
C CYS A 7 8.72 -4.26 -2.15
N GLY A 8 8.81 -3.06 -1.57
CA GLY A 8 9.77 -2.04 -1.97
C GLY A 8 9.46 -1.32 -3.29
N THR A 9 8.38 -1.69 -3.98
CA THR A 9 7.96 -1.03 -5.24
C THR A 9 7.74 0.47 -5.03
N PRO A 10 8.28 1.33 -5.90
CA PRO A 10 8.04 2.76 -5.83
C PRO A 10 6.57 3.08 -6.14
N LEU A 11 5.90 3.78 -5.23
CA LEU A 11 4.50 4.20 -5.33
C LEU A 11 4.37 5.63 -5.86
N GLY A 12 5.47 6.28 -6.25
CA GLY A 12 5.49 7.67 -6.70
C GLY A 12 5.89 8.65 -5.60
N LYS A 13 5.67 9.96 -5.82
CA LYS A 13 5.98 11.00 -4.83
C LYS A 13 4.84 11.22 -3.84
N ASP A 14 3.60 11.22 -4.33
CA ASP A 14 2.38 11.45 -3.57
C ASP A 14 1.26 10.54 -4.11
N PRO A 15 1.31 9.22 -3.82
CA PRO A 15 0.28 8.29 -4.27
C PRO A 15 -1.07 8.59 -3.62
N THR A 16 -2.12 8.61 -4.42
CA THR A 16 -3.49 8.70 -3.94
C THR A 16 -3.91 7.42 -3.22
N THR A 17 -4.93 7.52 -2.34
CA THR A 17 -5.49 6.34 -1.67
C THR A 17 -5.98 5.27 -2.65
N GLU A 18 -6.51 5.67 -3.81
CA GLU A 18 -6.96 4.73 -4.85
C GLU A 18 -5.79 3.97 -5.48
N GLU A 19 -4.69 4.65 -5.81
CA GLU A 19 -3.47 3.99 -6.32
C GLU A 19 -2.89 3.00 -5.30
N LEU A 20 -2.90 3.38 -4.02
CA LEU A 20 -2.49 2.50 -2.93
C LEU A 20 -3.42 1.29 -2.82
N GLN A 21 -4.73 1.47 -2.87
CA GLN A 21 -5.68 0.35 -2.86
C GLN A 21 -5.48 -0.58 -4.06
N ASN A 22 -5.33 -0.02 -5.25
CA ASN A 22 -5.12 -0.81 -6.46
C ASN A 22 -3.81 -1.60 -6.37
N HIS A 23 -2.72 -0.98 -5.92
CA HIS A 23 -1.47 -1.69 -5.67
C HIS A 23 -1.66 -2.79 -4.62
N TRP A 24 -2.33 -2.49 -3.50
CA TRP A 24 -2.55 -3.45 -2.41
C TRP A 24 -3.37 -4.66 -2.88
N LYS A 25 -4.52 -4.42 -3.51
CA LYS A 25 -5.39 -5.50 -4.02
C LYS A 25 -4.69 -6.34 -5.07
N LYS A 26 -3.92 -5.72 -5.98
CA LYS A 26 -3.30 -6.40 -7.12
C LYS A 26 -2.04 -7.18 -6.74
N HIS A 27 -1.16 -6.60 -5.92
CA HIS A 27 0.14 -7.18 -5.60
C HIS A 27 0.17 -7.89 -4.25
N HIS A 28 -0.78 -7.56 -3.36
CA HIS A 28 -0.80 -7.99 -1.97
C HIS A 28 -2.22 -8.38 -1.54
N SER A 29 -2.98 -9.07 -2.41
CA SER A 29 -4.38 -9.48 -2.20
C SER A 29 -4.58 -10.20 -0.85
N TRP A 30 -3.68 -11.11 -0.49
CA TRP A 30 -3.73 -11.81 0.80
C TRP A 30 -3.63 -10.84 2.00
N HIS A 31 -2.72 -9.84 1.91
CA HIS A 31 -2.63 -8.81 2.96
C HIS A 31 -3.86 -7.93 2.99
N TRP A 32 -4.45 -7.62 1.82
CA TRP A 32 -5.68 -6.84 1.70
C TRP A 32 -6.84 -7.55 2.40
N GLU A 33 -7.04 -8.84 2.13
CA GLU A 33 -8.10 -9.65 2.75
C GLU A 33 -7.90 -9.81 4.26
N LYS A 34 -6.65 -9.94 4.73
CA LYS A 34 -6.33 -10.10 6.17
C LYS A 34 -6.30 -8.82 6.98
N ASN A 35 -6.25 -7.65 6.35
CA ASN A 35 -6.11 -6.36 7.04
C ASN A 35 -7.12 -5.34 6.50
N GLN A 36 -8.37 -5.75 6.30
CA GLN A 36 -9.44 -4.85 5.88
C GLN A 36 -9.71 -3.73 6.90
N ASP A 37 -9.27 -3.90 8.14
CA ASP A 37 -9.36 -2.91 9.21
C ASP A 37 -8.33 -1.76 9.11
N LYS A 38 -7.34 -1.87 8.20
CA LYS A 38 -6.28 -0.85 8.04
C LYS A 38 -6.48 -0.05 6.76
N THR A 39 -6.08 1.23 6.82
CA THR A 39 -6.02 2.05 5.61
C THR A 39 -4.87 1.62 4.68
N PRO A 40 -4.96 1.88 3.36
CA PRO A 40 -3.90 1.56 2.41
C PRO A 40 -2.58 2.25 2.73
N GLU A 41 -2.64 3.46 3.26
CA GLU A 41 -1.48 4.23 3.71
C GLU A 41 -0.81 3.53 4.90
N GLU A 42 -1.58 3.10 5.91
CA GLU A 42 -1.02 2.36 7.04
C GLU A 42 -0.44 1.00 6.62
N ALA A 43 -1.06 0.34 5.64
CA ALA A 43 -0.63 -0.96 5.16
C ALA A 43 0.57 -0.90 4.22
N LEU A 44 0.70 0.12 3.39
CA LEU A 44 1.73 0.20 2.35
C LEU A 44 2.82 1.22 2.64
N ILE A 45 2.54 2.27 3.42
CA ILE A 45 3.51 3.34 3.70
C ILE A 45 4.16 3.09 5.07
N LYS A 46 5.49 3.06 5.09
CA LYS A 46 6.24 3.03 6.36
C LYS A 46 6.28 4.46 6.92
N LYS A 47 5.50 4.72 7.98
CA LYS A 47 5.68 5.95 8.77
C LYS A 47 7.09 5.92 9.38
N ARG A 48 7.83 7.03 9.22
CA ARG A 48 9.12 7.25 9.86
C ARG A 48 8.94 7.41 11.37
#